data_AF-A0A3B4B8S9-F1
#
_entry.id   AF-A0A3B4B8S9-F1
#
_cell.length_a   1.000
_cell.length_b   1.000
_cell.length_c   1.000
_cell.angle_alpha   90.00
_cell.angle_beta   90.00
_cell.angle_gamma   90.00
#
_symmetry.space_group_name_H-M   'P 1'
#
loop_
_entity.id
_entity.type
_entity.pdbx_description
1 polymer ?
#
loop_
_entity_poly.entity_id
_entity_poly.type
_entity_poly.pdbx_seq_one_letter_code
_entity_poly.pdbx_strand_id
1 'polypeptide(L)'
;LAKIKLLTWCQKQTQGYRGVEVTNLTSSWKSGLALCALIHRQKPDIIDFDCLNEEDVAENNQLAFDVAEREFKIQPVTTGKEMAAEGEPDKLLMVLYLSKFYEAFRSSPLNSKG
;
A
#
# COMPACT_ATOMS: atom_id res chain seq x y z
N LEU A 1 -13.93 -1.29 -15.28
CA LEU A 1 -14.55 -0.51 -14.18
C LEU A 1 -13.89 -0.73 -12.80
N ALA A 2 -13.78 -1.98 -12.30
CA ALA A 2 -13.25 -2.24 -10.96
C ALA A 2 -11.79 -1.76 -10.75
N LYS A 3 -10.89 -2.05 -11.69
CA LYS A 3 -9.48 -1.61 -11.62
C LYS A 3 -9.31 -0.08 -11.59
N ILE A 4 -10.11 0.65 -12.36
CA ILE A 4 -10.08 2.12 -12.37
C ILE A 4 -10.51 2.66 -11.02
N LYS A 5 -11.61 2.14 -10.45
CA LYS A 5 -12.08 2.55 -9.12
C LYS A 5 -11.02 2.29 -8.04
N LEU A 6 -10.38 1.13 -8.05
CA LEU A 6 -9.30 0.80 -7.12
C LEU A 6 -8.11 1.76 -7.27
N LEU A 7 -7.66 2.01 -8.51
CA LEU A 7 -6.56 2.95 -8.78
C LEU A 7 -6.90 4.36 -8.29
N THR A 8 -8.09 4.87 -8.60
CA THR A 8 -8.54 6.19 -8.13
C THR A 8 -8.60 6.27 -6.61
N TRP A 9 -9.04 5.20 -5.93
CA TRP A 9 -9.01 5.17 -4.48
C TRP A 9 -7.58 5.21 -3.94
N CYS A 10 -6.67 4.39 -4.49
CA CYS A 10 -5.27 4.38 -4.08
C CYS A 10 -4.61 5.76 -4.24
N GLN A 11 -4.85 6.42 -5.38
CA GLN A 11 -4.37 7.78 -5.66
C GLN A 11 -4.86 8.78 -4.61
N LYS A 12 -6.15 8.74 -4.25
CA LYS A 12 -6.72 9.63 -3.23
C LYS A 12 -6.09 9.39 -1.85
N GLN A 13 -5.91 8.14 -1.44
CA GLN A 13 -5.37 7.82 -0.12
C GLN A 13 -3.89 8.22 0.03
N THR A 14 -3.13 8.05 -1.06
CA THR A 14 -1.68 8.34 -1.09
C THR A 14 -1.34 9.77 -1.50
N GLN A 15 -2.34 10.61 -1.82
CA GLN A 15 -2.12 11.99 -2.23
C GLN A 15 -1.39 12.81 -1.14
N GLY A 16 -0.28 13.44 -1.52
CA GLY A 16 0.50 14.32 -0.64
C GLY A 16 1.59 13.61 0.17
N TYR A 17 1.79 12.30 -0.01
CA TYR A 17 2.93 11.60 0.56
C TYR A 17 4.19 11.79 -0.30
N ARG A 18 5.31 12.09 0.34
CA ARG A 18 6.62 12.24 -0.30
C ARG A 18 7.08 10.91 -0.90
N GLY A 19 7.67 10.94 -2.10
CA GLY A 19 8.19 9.74 -2.75
C GLY A 19 7.12 8.74 -3.17
N VAL A 20 5.84 9.15 -3.20
CA VAL A 20 4.72 8.29 -3.59
C VAL A 20 3.97 8.91 -4.75
N GLU A 21 4.03 8.24 -5.90
CA GLU A 21 3.21 8.56 -7.07
C GLU A 21 2.54 7.29 -7.62
N VAL A 22 1.23 7.17 -7.40
CA VAL A 22 0.46 6.00 -7.84
C VAL A 22 -0.12 6.24 -9.23
N THR A 23 0.53 5.70 -10.25
CA THR A 23 0.08 5.75 -11.66
C THR A 23 -0.45 4.41 -12.15
N ASN A 24 -0.10 3.32 -11.47
CA ASN A 24 -0.54 1.97 -11.80
C ASN A 24 -0.73 1.08 -10.55
N LEU A 25 -1.17 -0.16 -10.75
CA LEU A 25 -1.41 -1.17 -9.70
C LEU A 25 -0.30 -2.24 -9.66
N THR A 26 0.91 -1.89 -10.13
CA THR A 26 2.09 -2.77 -10.13
C THR A 26 3.33 -2.01 -9.65
N SER A 27 4.11 -1.44 -10.55
CA SER A 27 5.41 -0.82 -10.26
C SER A 27 5.34 0.38 -9.32
N SER A 28 4.22 1.13 -9.29
CA SER A 28 4.00 2.20 -8.30
C SER A 28 4.05 1.74 -6.83
N TRP A 29 3.92 0.43 -6.61
CA TRP A 29 3.89 -0.17 -5.27
C TRP A 29 5.20 -0.87 -4.92
N LYS A 30 6.13 -0.96 -5.87
CA LYS A 30 7.33 -1.78 -5.71
C LYS A 30 8.15 -1.33 -4.51
N SER A 31 8.38 -0.03 -4.33
CA SER A 31 9.20 0.51 -3.22
C SER A 31 8.62 0.28 -1.83
N GLY A 32 7.36 -0.15 -1.70
CA GLY A 32 6.66 -0.30 -0.42
C GLY A 32 6.14 1.02 0.17
N LEU A 33 6.66 2.18 -0.26
CA LEU A 33 6.22 3.48 0.26
C LEU A 33 4.71 3.72 0.06
N ALA A 34 4.17 3.34 -1.10
CA ALA A 34 2.73 3.50 -1.36
C ALA A 34 1.86 2.66 -0.39
N LEU A 35 2.32 1.46 0.01
CA LEU A 35 1.62 0.63 1.00
C LEU A 35 1.72 1.25 2.40
N CYS A 36 2.92 1.69 2.80
CA CYS A 36 3.12 2.41 4.05
C CYS A 36 2.24 3.66 4.14
N ALA A 37 2.08 4.40 3.03
CA ALA A 37 1.23 5.58 2.95
C ALA A 37 -0.25 5.26 3.16
N LEU A 38 -0.76 4.15 2.60
CA LEU A 38 -2.13 3.70 2.85
C LEU A 38 -2.38 3.43 4.34
N ILE A 39 -1.43 2.77 4.99
CA ILE A 39 -1.51 2.42 6.41
C ILE A 39 -1.43 3.68 7.28
N HIS A 40 -0.42 4.52 7.04
CA HIS A 40 -0.21 5.78 7.77
C HIS A 40 -1.42 6.71 7.64
N ARG A 41 -2.07 6.76 6.47
CA ARG A 41 -3.30 7.55 6.28
C ARG A 41 -4.42 7.11 7.22
N GLN A 42 -4.54 5.80 7.44
CA GLN A 42 -5.59 5.22 8.26
C GLN A 42 -5.28 5.29 9.76
N LYS A 43 -4.01 5.19 10.13
CA LYS A 43 -3.52 5.32 11.52
C LYS A 43 -2.09 5.88 11.45
N PRO A 44 -1.90 7.19 11.66
CA PRO A 44 -0.58 7.82 11.54
C PRO A 44 0.43 7.30 12.57
N ASP A 45 -0.04 6.91 13.76
CA ASP A 45 0.82 6.62 14.91
C ASP A 45 1.59 5.28 14.84
N ILE A 46 1.39 4.46 13.78
CA ILE A 46 1.95 3.10 13.69
C ILE A 46 3.12 2.95 12.72
N ILE A 47 3.33 3.91 11.82
CA ILE A 47 4.46 3.92 10.87
C ILE A 47 5.06 5.32 10.90
N ASP A 48 6.34 5.45 11.21
CA ASP A 48 7.05 6.71 11.02
C ASP A 48 7.40 6.86 9.52
N PHE A 49 6.47 7.43 8.76
CA PHE A 49 6.61 7.52 7.30
C PHE A 49 7.81 8.39 6.89
N ASP A 50 8.15 9.40 7.68
CA ASP A 50 9.21 10.35 7.34
C ASP A 50 10.62 9.75 7.44
N CYS A 51 10.77 8.66 8.18
CA CYS A 51 12.01 7.90 8.26
C CYS A 51 12.19 6.85 7.16
N LEU A 52 11.18 6.61 6.30
CA LEU A 52 11.27 5.61 5.24
C LEU A 52 12.08 6.13 4.04
N ASN A 53 12.87 5.25 3.44
CA ASN A 53 13.64 5.53 2.23
C ASN A 53 13.16 4.62 1.09
N GLU A 54 13.02 5.17 -0.12
CA GLU A 54 12.55 4.43 -1.31
C GLU A 54 13.46 3.28 -1.73
N GLU A 55 14.75 3.35 -1.38
CA GLU A 55 15.76 2.33 -1.69
C GLU A 55 15.61 1.08 -0.82
N ASP A 56 14.98 1.19 0.36
CA ASP A 56 14.80 0.10 1.32
C ASP A 56 13.58 -0.77 0.98
N VAL A 57 13.51 -1.21 -0.29
CA VAL A 57 12.34 -1.87 -0.89
C VAL A 57 11.86 -3.05 -0.04
N ALA A 58 12.75 -3.95 0.35
CA ALA A 58 12.38 -5.15 1.11
C ALA A 58 11.83 -4.79 2.50
N GLU A 59 12.45 -3.83 3.18
CA GLU A 59 12.11 -3.44 4.54
C GLU A 59 10.78 -2.68 4.57
N ASN A 60 10.58 -1.73 3.66
CA ASN A 60 9.33 -0.97 3.54
C ASN A 60 8.14 -1.90 3.29
N ASN A 61 8.28 -2.84 2.34
CA ASN A 61 7.21 -3.78 2.05
C ASN A 61 6.92 -4.70 3.23
N GLN A 62 7.97 -5.25 3.88
CA GLN A 62 7.78 -6.13 5.02
C GLN A 62 7.12 -5.40 6.19
N LEU A 63 7.56 -4.17 6.50
CA LEU A 63 6.93 -3.32 7.49
C LEU A 63 5.45 -3.11 7.20
N ALA A 64 5.11 -2.74 5.96
CA ALA A 64 3.71 -2.55 5.57
C ALA A 64 2.89 -3.84 5.74
N PHE A 65 3.44 -4.99 5.35
CA PHE A 65 2.78 -6.29 5.47
C PHE A 65 2.52 -6.68 6.92
N ASP A 66 3.54 -6.59 7.77
CA ASP A 66 3.47 -6.98 9.18
C ASP A 66 2.47 -6.09 9.93
N VAL A 67 2.50 -4.79 9.67
CA VAL A 67 1.57 -3.82 10.27
C VAL A 67 0.16 -4.04 9.75
N ALA A 68 -0.02 -4.30 8.45
CA ALA A 68 -1.32 -4.56 7.85
C ALA A 68 -1.99 -5.81 8.43
N GLU A 69 -1.22 -6.87 8.63
CA GLU A 69 -1.69 -8.10 9.26
C GLU A 69 -2.05 -7.88 10.73
N ARG A 70 -1.16 -7.25 11.51
CA ARG A 70 -1.34 -7.07 12.96
C ARG A 70 -2.54 -6.18 13.28
N GLU A 71 -2.60 -5.00 12.65
CA GLU A 71 -3.55 -3.93 12.99
C GLU A 71 -4.88 -4.07 12.23
N PHE A 72 -4.85 -4.53 10.97
CA PHE A 72 -6.03 -4.53 10.09
C PHE A 72 -6.45 -5.92 9.63
N LYS A 73 -5.77 -6.99 10.07
CA LYS A 73 -6.04 -8.39 9.71
C LYS A 73 -5.95 -8.66 8.20
N ILE A 74 -5.15 -7.86 7.49
CA ILE A 74 -4.90 -8.03 6.07
C ILE A 74 -3.71 -8.98 5.88
N GLN A 75 -4.01 -10.24 5.59
CA GLN A 75 -3.00 -11.28 5.36
C GLN A 75 -2.13 -10.95 4.12
N PRO A 76 -0.79 -10.96 4.25
CA PRO A 76 0.13 -10.75 3.14
C PRO A 76 -0.04 -11.84 2.08
N VAL A 77 0.24 -11.49 0.81
CA VAL A 77 0.19 -12.44 -0.32
C VAL A 77 1.57 -12.71 -0.92
N THR A 78 2.59 -12.03 -0.40
CA THR A 78 4.00 -12.08 -0.80
C THR A 78 4.84 -11.54 0.35
N THR A 79 6.16 -11.63 0.23
CA THR A 79 7.13 -11.11 1.21
C THR A 79 7.84 -9.87 0.70
N GLY A 80 8.43 -9.08 1.61
CA GLY A 80 9.23 -7.91 1.21
C GLY A 80 10.40 -8.28 0.29
N LYS A 81 11.01 -9.45 0.52
CA LYS A 81 12.11 -9.97 -0.32
C LYS A 81 11.66 -10.28 -1.74
N GLU A 82 10.48 -10.88 -1.91
CA GLU A 82 9.91 -11.16 -3.23
C GLU A 82 9.57 -9.87 -3.97
N MET A 83 9.07 -8.84 -3.27
CA MET A 83 8.83 -7.52 -3.85
C MET A 83 10.12 -6.81 -4.29
N ALA A 84 11.20 -6.99 -3.54
CA ALA A 84 12.52 -6.43 -3.84
C ALA A 84 13.28 -7.18 -4.94
N ALA A 85 12.80 -8.36 -5.36
CA ALA A 85 13.40 -9.11 -6.44
C ALA A 85 13.44 -8.31 -7.76
N GLU A 86 14.32 -8.75 -8.66
CA GLU A 86 14.43 -8.16 -9.98
C GLU A 86 13.15 -8.38 -10.79
N GLY A 87 12.74 -7.37 -11.57
CA GLY A 87 11.51 -7.40 -12.36
C GLY A 87 10.30 -6.70 -11.71
N GLU A 88 9.16 -6.73 -12.39
CA GLU A 88 7.93 -6.16 -11.85
C GLU A 88 7.21 -7.14 -10.92
N PRO A 89 6.54 -6.65 -9.85
CA PRO A 89 5.66 -7.47 -9.05
C PRO A 89 4.54 -8.10 -9.89
N ASP A 90 4.12 -9.32 -9.52
CA ASP A 90 3.00 -9.97 -10.19
C ASP A 90 1.73 -9.11 -10.10
N LYS A 91 1.19 -8.78 -11.27
CA LYS A 91 0.05 -7.86 -11.39
C LYS A 91 -1.22 -8.39 -10.75
N LEU A 92 -1.46 -9.70 -10.78
CA LEU A 92 -2.65 -10.30 -10.19
C LEU A 92 -2.53 -10.32 -8.67
N LEU A 93 -1.37 -10.68 -8.13
CA LEU A 93 -1.09 -10.64 -6.69
C LEU A 93 -1.19 -9.21 -6.14
N MET A 94 -0.62 -8.22 -6.83
CA MET A 94 -0.73 -6.82 -6.40
C MET A 94 -2.17 -6.32 -6.41
N VAL A 95 -2.92 -6.55 -7.48
CA VAL A 95 -4.34 -6.15 -7.54
C VAL A 95 -5.16 -6.84 -6.46
N LEU A 96 -4.93 -8.13 -6.21
CA LEU A 96 -5.58 -8.87 -5.13
C LEU A 96 -5.28 -8.25 -3.77
N TYR A 97 -4.01 -7.94 -3.49
CA TYR A 97 -3.60 -7.38 -2.21
C TYR A 97 -4.17 -5.98 -1.98
N LEU A 98 -4.08 -5.10 -2.98
CA LEU A 98 -4.66 -3.75 -2.92
C LEU A 98 -6.18 -3.78 -2.75
N SER A 99 -6.85 -4.79 -3.31
CA SER A 99 -8.30 -4.98 -3.10
C SER A 99 -8.61 -5.31 -1.64
N LYS A 100 -7.75 -6.05 -0.93
CA LYS A 100 -7.93 -6.31 0.52
C LYS A 100 -7.84 -5.01 1.33
N PHE A 101 -6.89 -4.13 1.02
CA PHE A 101 -6.80 -2.79 1.62
C PHE A 101 -8.05 -1.96 1.36
N TYR A 102 -8.50 -1.92 0.11
CA TYR A 102 -9.70 -1.19 -0.27
C TYR A 102 -10.92 -1.66 0.53
N GLU A 103 -11.13 -2.98 0.63
CA GLU A 103 -12.25 -3.55 1.38
C GLU A 103 -12.15 -3.30 2.89
N ALA A 104 -10.95 -3.42 3.46
CA ALA A 104 -10.72 -3.17 4.89
C ALA A 104 -10.95 -1.69 5.25
N PHE A 105 -10.61 -0.76 4.34
CA PHE A 105 -10.64 0.68 4.63
C PHE A 105 -11.89 1.39 4.09
N ARG A 106 -12.67 0.81 3.17
CA ARG A 106 -13.87 1.48 2.64
C ARG A 106 -14.96 1.75 3.68
N SER A 107 -14.97 0.99 4.78
CA SER A 107 -15.88 1.20 5.93
C SER A 107 -15.34 2.20 6.96
N SER A 108 -14.12 2.71 6.76
CA SER A 108 -13.52 3.72 7.63
C SER A 108 -14.27 5.06 7.52
N PRO A 109 -14.62 5.71 8.64
CA PRO A 109 -15.32 7.01 8.63
C PRO A 109 -14.52 8.15 7.94
N LEU A 110 -13.24 7.94 7.64
CA LEU A 110 -12.43 8.84 6.80
C LEU A 110 -12.88 8.83 5.32
N ASN A 111 -13.51 7.75 4.86
CA ASN A 111 -13.98 7.59 3.47
C ASN A 111 -15.44 8.03 3.27
N SER A 112 -16.18 8.38 4.32
CA SER A 112 -17.59 8.85 4.25
C SER A 112 -17.75 10.35 4.01
N LYS A 113 -16.65 11.10 3.85
CA LYS A 113 -16.68 12.51 3.43
C LYS A 113 -16.11 12.63 2.02
N GLY A 114 -16.98 12.42 1.03
CA GLY A 114 -16.73 12.65 -0.38
C GLY A 114 -18.01 13.05 -1.07
#